data_AF-A0A9P5UAV5-F1
#
_entry.id   AF-A0A9P5UAV5-F1
#
_cell.length_a   1.000
_cell.length_b   1.000
_cell.length_c   1.000
_cell.angle_alpha   90.00
_cell.angle_beta   90.00
_cell.angle_gamma   90.00
#
_symmetry.space_group_name_H-M   'P 1'
#
loop_
_entity.id
_entity.type
_entity.pdbx_description
1 polymer ?
#
loop_
_entity_poly.entity_id
_entity_poly.type
_entity_poly.pdbx_seq_one_letter_code
_entity_poly.pdbx_strand_id
1 'polypeptide(L)'
;MPPKTLNLSDLKTILTAVVTVMEDFDDGDEEEEDSEPQGFVDLNEAGISFRSLCWKEGAEASAAQHGLAENNLMSTEHTKNMISFVLKHTEVGQRMVIDLIMLHLTSLESDETQAVTIVPEITPSKTEFDGECHGLNYLVAKYPKGHMDHMLWNPFGVLANKDHRSNIFKTFRIFEAKCLAGMDELEYHTVKVVLAAAALCDRDGLDCTRAALTDGKTWLFFTYRPVDSGGMYTHTPGIKLGENAKGLPLILGLLRDWINNAHTPESELKYFTVLD
;
A
#
# COMPACT_ATOMS: atom_id res chain seq x y z
N MET A 1 3.79 -8.27 34.17
CA MET A 1 4.44 -6.94 34.16
C MET A 1 3.64 -6.05 33.22
N PRO A 2 3.26 -4.82 33.60
CA PRO A 2 2.63 -3.91 32.65
C PRO A 2 3.62 -3.60 31.51
N PRO A 3 3.15 -3.48 30.25
CA PRO A 3 4.02 -3.08 29.14
C PRO A 3 4.59 -1.70 29.44
N LYS A 4 5.91 -1.55 29.30
CA LYS A 4 6.57 -0.24 29.36
C LYS A 4 6.04 0.59 28.20
N THR A 5 5.27 1.64 28.51
CA THR A 5 4.94 2.70 27.56
C THR A 5 6.23 3.39 27.12
N LEU A 6 6.59 3.26 25.84
CA LEU A 6 7.65 4.08 25.23
C LEU A 6 7.26 5.54 25.39
N ASN A 7 8.16 6.35 25.95
CA ASN A 7 7.92 7.78 26.07
C ASN A 7 8.38 8.50 24.78
N LEU A 8 7.96 9.75 24.63
CA LEU A 8 8.26 10.56 23.46
C LEU A 8 9.77 10.79 23.23
N SER A 9 10.58 10.78 24.30
CA SER A 9 12.05 10.89 24.19
C SER A 9 12.68 9.62 23.66
N ASP A 10 12.20 8.44 24.05
CA ASP A 10 12.69 7.15 23.55
C ASP A 10 12.42 7.05 22.04
N LEU A 11 11.23 7.47 21.59
CA LEU A 11 10.86 7.53 20.17
C LEU A 11 11.71 8.54 19.40
N LYS A 12 11.99 9.73 19.95
CA LYS A 12 12.90 10.70 19.32
C LYS A 12 14.30 10.12 19.15
N THR A 13 14.83 9.45 20.17
CA THR A 13 16.14 8.81 20.09
C THR A 13 16.17 7.70 19.04
N ILE A 14 15.12 6.88 18.96
CA ILE A 14 15.01 5.83 17.93
C ILE A 14 14.91 6.46 16.54
N LEU A 15 14.07 7.47 16.33
CA LEU A 15 13.95 8.14 15.03
C LEU A 15 15.23 8.85 14.62
N THR A 16 15.92 9.55 15.53
CA THR A 16 17.22 10.17 15.24
C THR A 16 18.26 9.11 14.86
N ALA A 17 18.30 7.98 15.57
CA ALA A 17 19.21 6.89 15.22
C ALA A 17 18.90 6.28 13.84
N VAL A 18 17.62 6.13 13.48
CA VAL A 18 17.22 5.64 12.16
C VAL A 18 17.60 6.64 11.06
N VAL A 19 17.37 7.94 11.27
CA VAL A 19 17.75 9.00 10.31
C VAL A 19 19.26 9.01 10.10
N THR A 20 20.06 8.94 11.17
CA THR A 20 21.53 8.92 11.06
C THR A 20 22.04 7.67 10.35
N VAL A 21 21.44 6.51 10.59
CA VAL A 21 21.82 5.27 9.87
C VAL A 21 21.47 5.37 8.39
N MET A 22 20.38 6.04 8.02
CA MET A 22 19.99 6.21 6.61
C MET A 22 20.85 7.24 5.86
N GLU A 23 21.41 8.23 6.56
CA GLU A 23 22.39 9.18 5.97
C GLU A 23 23.75 8.52 5.67
N ASP A 24 24.08 7.41 6.34
CA ASP A 24 25.33 6.65 6.12
C ASP A 24 25.23 5.58 5.00
N PHE A 25 24.09 5.47 4.30
CA PHE A 25 23.88 4.52 3.19
C PHE A 25 24.06 5.12 1.78
N ASP A 26 24.57 6.35 1.69
CA ASP A 26 24.88 7.03 0.43
C ASP A 26 26.38 6.87 0.14
N ASP A 27 26.75 5.94 -0.76
CA ASP A 27 28.02 5.92 -1.54
C ASP A 27 28.18 4.59 -2.32
N GLY A 28 27.11 4.20 -3.02
CA GLY A 28 27.15 3.10 -3.98
C GLY A 28 26.67 3.60 -5.33
N ASP A 29 27.47 4.44 -5.99
CA ASP A 29 27.28 4.83 -7.40
C ASP A 29 27.36 3.57 -8.29
N GLU A 30 26.28 2.80 -8.35
CA GLU A 30 26.03 1.91 -9.47
C GLU A 30 25.60 2.82 -10.63
N GLU A 31 26.49 3.01 -11.60
CA GLU A 31 26.19 3.65 -12.87
C GLU A 31 25.04 2.86 -13.54
N GLU A 32 23.80 3.28 -13.29
CA GLU A 32 22.63 2.81 -14.04
C GLU A 32 22.86 3.17 -15.51
N GLU A 33 23.22 2.18 -16.33
CA GLU A 33 23.25 2.33 -17.78
C GLU A 33 21.92 2.93 -18.23
N ASP A 34 21.98 4.08 -18.91
CA ASP A 34 20.87 4.74 -19.61
C ASP A 34 20.25 3.80 -20.65
N SER A 35 19.52 2.79 -20.20
CA SER A 35 18.73 1.93 -21.05
C SER A 35 17.54 2.76 -21.54
N GLU A 36 17.40 2.87 -22.86
CA GLU A 36 16.25 3.54 -23.45
C GLU A 36 14.97 2.99 -22.83
N PRO A 37 14.01 3.85 -22.44
CA PRO A 37 12.79 3.40 -21.79
C PRO A 37 12.12 2.33 -22.66
N GLN A 38 12.14 1.08 -22.19
CA GLN A 38 11.49 -0.03 -22.86
C GLN A 38 10.05 0.38 -23.18
N GLY A 39 9.63 0.08 -24.42
CA GLY A 39 8.35 0.54 -24.98
C GLY A 39 7.21 0.39 -23.97
N PHE A 40 6.53 1.50 -23.69
CA PHE A 40 5.44 1.55 -22.74
C PHE A 40 4.30 0.65 -23.23
N VAL A 41 3.91 -0.34 -22.43
CA VAL A 41 2.76 -1.20 -22.76
C VAL A 41 1.49 -0.37 -22.66
N ASP A 42 0.78 -0.20 -23.78
CA ASP A 42 -0.54 0.43 -23.76
C ASP A 42 -1.56 -0.54 -23.14
N LEU A 43 -2.23 -0.11 -22.07
CA LEU A 43 -3.27 -0.90 -21.41
C LEU A 43 -4.39 -1.28 -22.39
N ASN A 44 -4.71 -0.44 -23.37
CA ASN A 44 -5.72 -0.74 -24.38
C ASN A 44 -5.28 -1.87 -25.31
N GLU A 45 -3.99 -1.92 -25.68
CA GLU A 45 -3.43 -3.03 -26.47
C GLU A 45 -3.45 -4.34 -25.68
N ALA A 46 -3.28 -4.27 -24.36
CA ALA A 46 -3.45 -5.39 -23.44
C ALA A 46 -4.93 -5.77 -23.18
N GLY A 47 -5.89 -5.08 -23.80
CA GLY A 47 -7.33 -5.29 -23.56
C GLY A 47 -7.79 -4.89 -22.16
N ILE A 48 -7.05 -4.01 -21.49
CA ILE A 48 -7.35 -3.54 -20.13
C ILE A 48 -8.03 -2.18 -20.22
N SER A 49 -9.28 -2.11 -19.74
CA SER A 49 -10.09 -0.89 -19.75
C SER A 49 -10.13 -0.20 -18.39
N PHE A 50 -10.23 1.12 -18.39
CA PHE A 50 -10.34 1.96 -17.19
C PHE A 50 -11.79 2.31 -16.87
N ARG A 51 -12.15 2.33 -15.58
CA ARG A 51 -13.35 3.01 -15.07
C ARG A 51 -13.09 3.77 -13.77
N SER A 52 -13.85 4.84 -13.54
CA SER A 52 -13.69 5.65 -12.33
C SER A 52 -14.46 5.09 -11.14
N LEU A 53 -13.85 5.13 -9.95
CA LEU A 53 -14.55 4.92 -8.69
C LEU A 53 -15.12 6.24 -8.19
N CYS A 54 -16.40 6.25 -7.85
CA CYS A 54 -17.08 7.40 -7.28
C CYS A 54 -17.62 7.10 -5.89
N TRP A 55 -17.57 8.11 -5.02
CA TRP A 55 -18.07 8.00 -3.66
C TRP A 55 -19.57 7.75 -3.65
N LYS A 56 -20.00 6.78 -2.84
CA LYS A 56 -21.40 6.68 -2.41
C LYS A 56 -21.74 7.89 -1.51
N GLU A 57 -23.02 8.25 -1.44
CA GLU A 57 -23.48 9.35 -0.59
C GLU A 57 -23.06 9.14 0.87
N GLY A 58 -22.36 10.13 1.46
CA GLY A 58 -21.85 10.08 2.84
C GLY A 58 -20.69 9.11 3.10
N ALA A 59 -20.26 8.34 2.09
CA ALA A 59 -19.27 7.29 2.27
C ALA A 59 -17.87 7.81 2.58
N GLU A 60 -17.48 8.98 2.06
CA GLU A 60 -16.19 9.61 2.36
C GLU A 60 -16.07 9.92 3.86
N ALA A 61 -17.09 10.55 4.44
CA ALA A 61 -17.16 10.83 5.87
C ALA A 61 -17.20 9.53 6.70
N SER A 62 -17.93 8.51 6.24
CA SER A 62 -17.96 7.21 6.90
C SER A 62 -16.61 6.50 6.88
N ALA A 63 -15.86 6.59 5.76
CA ALA A 63 -14.52 6.03 5.65
C ALA A 63 -13.56 6.78 6.57
N ALA A 64 -13.59 8.12 6.59
CA ALA A 64 -12.80 8.92 7.51
C ALA A 64 -13.09 8.57 8.97
N GLN A 65 -14.36 8.43 9.35
CA GLN A 65 -14.75 8.01 10.70
C GLN A 65 -14.26 6.60 11.03
N HIS A 66 -14.25 5.70 10.06
CA HIS A 66 -13.68 4.37 10.22
C HIS A 66 -12.17 4.42 10.51
N GLY A 67 -11.42 5.31 9.85
CA GLY A 67 -9.99 5.48 10.12
C GLY A 67 -9.64 6.25 11.40
N LEU A 68 -10.63 6.87 12.07
CA LEU A 68 -10.45 7.48 13.39
C LEU A 68 -10.54 6.48 14.55
N ALA A 69 -10.80 5.19 14.28
CA ALA A 69 -10.75 4.18 15.32
C ALA A 69 -9.36 4.20 15.98
N GLU A 70 -9.32 4.14 17.30
CA GLU A 70 -8.07 4.14 18.05
C GLU A 70 -7.88 2.80 18.75
N ASN A 71 -6.62 2.44 18.95
CA ASN A 71 -6.22 1.41 19.88
C ASN A 71 -5.19 1.99 20.87
N ASN A 72 -4.79 1.19 21.86
CA ASN A 72 -3.88 1.65 22.91
C ASN A 72 -2.42 1.85 22.46
N LEU A 73 -2.07 1.54 21.21
CA LEU A 73 -0.68 1.51 20.75
C LEU A 73 -0.30 2.77 19.96
N MET A 74 -1.17 3.25 19.08
CA MET A 74 -0.85 4.42 18.23
C MET A 74 -2.12 5.23 17.91
N SER A 75 -2.23 6.44 18.45
CA SER A 75 -3.36 7.32 18.17
C SER A 75 -3.22 8.05 16.83
N THR A 76 -4.35 8.48 16.26
CA THR A 76 -4.35 9.23 15.01
C THR A 76 -3.57 10.53 15.17
N GLU A 77 -3.76 11.21 16.31
CA GLU A 77 -3.08 12.48 16.61
C GLU A 77 -1.57 12.29 16.77
N HIS A 78 -1.11 11.22 17.43
CA HIS A 78 0.31 10.93 17.55
C HIS A 78 0.95 10.73 16.15
N THR A 79 0.24 10.03 15.28
CA THR A 79 0.69 9.73 13.91
C THR A 79 0.78 11.01 13.07
N LYS A 80 -0.21 11.90 13.15
CA LYS A 80 -0.16 13.22 12.49
C LYS A 80 1.03 14.05 12.95
N ASN A 81 1.35 14.01 14.24
CA ASN A 81 2.50 14.71 14.80
C ASN A 81 3.83 14.14 14.28
N MET A 82 3.96 12.81 14.18
CA MET A 82 5.14 12.18 13.59
C MET A 82 5.29 12.50 12.10
N ILE A 83 4.21 12.40 11.31
CA ILE A 83 4.20 12.77 9.89
C ILE A 83 4.61 14.24 9.71
N SER A 84 4.03 15.13 10.51
CA SER A 84 4.36 16.55 10.45
C SER A 84 5.81 16.83 10.84
N PHE A 85 6.38 16.04 11.75
CA PHE A 85 7.79 16.12 12.10
C PHE A 85 8.67 15.68 10.92
N VAL A 86 8.41 14.53 10.32
CA VAL A 86 9.15 14.02 9.15
C VAL A 86 9.10 15.03 8.00
N LEU A 87 7.91 15.46 7.59
CA LEU A 87 7.73 16.40 6.48
C LEU A 87 8.38 17.77 6.70
N LYS A 88 8.67 18.16 7.96
CA LYS A 88 9.36 19.41 8.28
C LYS A 88 10.89 19.30 8.23
N HIS A 89 11.45 18.10 8.37
CA HIS A 89 12.90 17.92 8.57
C HIS A 89 13.57 17.10 7.46
N THR A 90 12.81 16.52 6.53
CA THR A 90 13.36 15.70 5.45
C THR A 90 12.68 16.02 4.12
N GLU A 91 13.46 16.38 3.08
CA GLU A 91 12.93 16.55 1.71
C GLU A 91 12.51 15.21 1.09
N VAL A 92 13.17 14.11 1.47
CA VAL A 92 12.94 12.73 0.98
C VAL A 92 12.00 11.92 1.90
N GLY A 93 11.25 12.60 2.78
CA GLY A 93 10.48 11.95 3.85
C GLY A 93 9.26 11.13 3.42
N GLN A 94 8.98 10.98 2.12
CA GLN A 94 7.77 10.32 1.61
C GLN A 94 7.71 8.85 2.03
N ARG A 95 8.82 8.11 1.92
CA ARG A 95 8.92 6.72 2.36
C ARG A 95 8.60 6.58 3.84
N MET A 96 9.22 7.41 4.68
CA MET A 96 8.98 7.44 6.12
C MET A 96 7.51 7.75 6.45
N VAL A 97 6.86 8.63 5.69
CA VAL A 97 5.43 8.91 5.85
C VAL A 97 4.59 7.67 5.55
N ILE A 98 4.90 6.95 4.47
CA ILE A 98 4.21 5.70 4.14
C ILE A 98 4.41 4.67 5.27
N ASP A 99 5.65 4.49 5.75
CA ASP A 99 5.97 3.59 6.86
C ASP A 99 5.18 3.94 8.13
N LEU A 100 5.07 5.22 8.49
CA LEU A 100 4.28 5.66 9.65
C LEU A 100 2.79 5.33 9.49
N ILE A 101 2.23 5.51 8.29
CA ILE A 101 0.83 5.14 7.99
C ILE A 101 0.65 3.62 8.08
N MET A 102 1.61 2.84 7.58
CA MET A 102 1.58 1.39 7.63
C MET A 102 1.69 0.86 9.06
N LEU A 103 2.60 1.41 9.87
CA LEU A 103 2.72 1.08 11.29
C LEU A 103 1.42 1.36 12.04
N HIS A 104 0.77 2.50 11.75
CA HIS A 104 -0.53 2.82 12.30
C HIS A 104 -1.59 1.79 11.88
N LEU A 105 -1.66 1.43 10.60
CA LEU A 105 -2.60 0.42 10.10
C LEU A 105 -2.40 -0.92 10.81
N THR A 106 -1.14 -1.37 10.94
CA THR A 106 -0.79 -2.63 11.60
C THR A 106 -1.21 -2.63 13.06
N SER A 107 -0.98 -1.51 13.73
CA SER A 107 -1.46 -1.27 15.09
C SER A 107 -2.98 -1.46 15.13
N LEU A 108 -3.75 -0.72 14.33
CA LEU A 108 -5.22 -0.75 14.37
C LEU A 108 -5.84 -2.11 14.04
N GLU A 109 -5.27 -2.84 13.09
CA GLU A 109 -5.88 -4.07 12.55
C GLU A 109 -5.37 -5.35 13.21
N SER A 110 -4.40 -5.27 14.11
CA SER A 110 -3.94 -6.40 14.92
C SER A 110 -4.68 -6.45 16.24
N ASP A 111 -5.12 -7.63 16.65
CA ASP A 111 -5.81 -7.88 17.92
C ASP A 111 -5.33 -9.17 18.61
N GLU A 112 -6.16 -9.71 19.51
CA GLU A 112 -5.87 -10.95 20.23
C GLU A 112 -5.94 -12.19 19.33
N THR A 113 -6.72 -12.14 18.26
CA THR A 113 -7.05 -13.24 17.36
C THR A 113 -6.37 -13.14 15.99
N GLN A 114 -6.11 -11.91 15.53
CA GLN A 114 -5.55 -11.60 14.23
C GLN A 114 -4.29 -10.76 14.37
N ALA A 115 -3.34 -10.99 13.47
CA ALA A 115 -2.14 -10.18 13.32
C ALA A 115 -2.14 -9.57 11.91
N VAL A 116 -1.63 -8.34 11.83
CA VAL A 116 -1.26 -7.70 10.56
C VAL A 116 0.25 -7.57 10.51
N THR A 117 0.82 -7.82 9.33
CA THR A 117 2.26 -7.66 9.08
C THR A 117 2.46 -6.96 7.76
N ILE A 118 3.44 -6.07 7.74
CA ILE A 118 3.91 -5.41 6.54
C ILE A 118 5.20 -6.11 6.13
N VAL A 119 5.23 -6.61 4.90
CA VAL A 119 6.44 -7.16 4.29
C VAL A 119 6.91 -6.14 3.26
N PRO A 120 7.96 -5.36 3.55
CA PRO A 120 8.50 -4.40 2.60
C PRO A 120 9.21 -5.13 1.44
N GLU A 121 9.35 -4.43 0.31
CA GLU A 121 10.28 -4.77 -0.78
C GLU A 121 10.09 -6.17 -1.37
N ILE A 122 8.83 -6.57 -1.58
CA ILE A 122 8.57 -7.79 -2.32
C ILE A 122 8.75 -7.51 -3.80
N THR A 123 9.88 -7.89 -4.38
CA THR A 123 10.04 -7.92 -5.83
C THR A 123 9.04 -8.94 -6.41
N PRO A 124 8.10 -8.53 -7.27
CA PRO A 124 7.27 -9.49 -7.97
C PRO A 124 8.16 -10.45 -8.77
N SER A 125 7.80 -11.73 -8.80
CA SER A 125 8.38 -12.65 -9.78
C SER A 125 8.17 -12.07 -11.18
N LYS A 126 9.23 -12.01 -12.00
CA LYS A 126 9.18 -11.49 -13.38
C LYS A 126 7.92 -11.97 -14.09
N THR A 127 7.11 -11.04 -14.56
CA THR A 127 5.88 -11.29 -15.30
C THR A 127 6.16 -11.25 -16.80
N GLU A 128 5.30 -11.82 -17.64
CA GLU A 128 5.47 -11.73 -19.11
C GLU A 128 5.39 -10.28 -19.63
N PHE A 129 4.91 -9.36 -18.79
CA PHE A 129 4.81 -7.93 -19.05
C PHE A 129 6.00 -7.13 -18.50
N ASP A 130 7.02 -7.78 -17.91
CA ASP A 130 8.11 -7.10 -17.22
C ASP A 130 9.22 -6.61 -18.16
N GLY A 131 9.10 -5.34 -18.55
CA GLY A 131 10.23 -4.44 -18.34
C GLY A 131 10.26 -4.03 -16.88
N GLU A 132 11.13 -4.65 -16.08
CA GLU A 132 11.40 -4.37 -14.66
C GLU A 132 10.28 -3.62 -13.88
N CYS A 133 9.32 -4.36 -13.31
CA CYS A 133 8.34 -3.82 -12.38
C CYS A 133 9.02 -3.50 -11.04
N HIS A 134 9.84 -2.46 -11.06
CA HIS A 134 10.24 -1.67 -9.92
C HIS A 134 8.97 -1.06 -9.31
N GLY A 135 8.51 -1.51 -8.14
CA GLY A 135 7.45 -0.77 -7.45
C GLY A 135 6.50 -1.52 -6.51
N LEU A 136 6.62 -2.83 -6.28
CA LEU A 136 5.89 -3.43 -5.16
C LEU A 136 6.67 -3.22 -3.86
N ASN A 137 6.31 -2.14 -3.18
CA ASN A 137 7.05 -1.65 -2.02
C ASN A 137 6.55 -2.25 -0.72
N TYR A 138 5.27 -2.62 -0.64
CA TYR A 138 4.69 -3.22 0.55
C TYR A 138 3.63 -4.26 0.22
N LEU A 139 3.72 -5.40 0.91
CA LEU A 139 2.62 -6.34 1.04
C LEU A 139 2.12 -6.32 2.47
N VAL A 140 0.85 -6.00 2.64
CA VAL A 140 0.16 -6.05 3.92
C VAL A 140 -0.59 -7.37 4.01
N ALA A 141 -0.27 -8.18 5.01
CA ALA A 141 -0.88 -9.49 5.24
C ALA A 141 -1.62 -9.50 6.59
N LYS A 142 -2.89 -9.89 6.58
CA LYS A 142 -3.72 -10.11 7.76
C LYS A 142 -4.06 -11.58 7.91
N TYR A 143 -3.83 -12.14 9.11
CA TYR A 143 -3.93 -13.58 9.33
C TYR A 143 -4.18 -13.95 10.80
N PRO A 144 -4.63 -15.18 11.10
CA PRO A 144 -4.82 -15.61 12.49
C PRO A 144 -3.49 -15.63 13.24
N LYS A 145 -3.48 -15.12 14.47
CA LYS A 145 -2.25 -14.91 15.26
C LYS A 145 -1.43 -16.19 15.50
N GLY A 146 -2.06 -17.35 15.47
CA GLY A 146 -1.37 -18.65 15.54
C GLY A 146 -0.41 -18.93 14.38
N HIS A 147 -0.48 -18.16 13.29
CA HIS A 147 0.44 -18.26 12.14
C HIS A 147 1.58 -17.23 12.18
N MET A 148 1.67 -16.40 13.22
CA MET A 148 2.67 -15.33 13.32
C MET A 148 4.11 -15.86 13.24
N ASP A 149 4.44 -16.93 13.97
CA ASP A 149 5.79 -17.50 13.95
C ASP A 149 6.18 -17.99 12.54
N HIS A 150 5.23 -18.55 11.79
CA HIS A 150 5.45 -18.97 10.41
C HIS A 150 5.70 -17.78 9.48
N MET A 151 4.93 -16.70 9.65
CA MET A 151 5.07 -15.47 8.87
C MET A 151 6.39 -14.75 9.15
N LEU A 152 6.83 -14.72 10.41
CA LEU A 152 8.10 -14.10 10.80
C LEU A 152 9.30 -14.93 10.31
N TRP A 153 9.17 -16.26 10.28
CA TRP A 153 10.25 -17.15 9.86
C TRP A 153 10.47 -17.16 8.35
N ASN A 154 9.40 -17.22 7.56
CA ASN A 154 9.49 -17.30 6.10
C ASN A 154 8.29 -16.62 5.42
N PRO A 155 8.23 -15.27 5.42
CA PRO A 155 7.08 -14.56 4.84
C PRO A 155 6.91 -14.90 3.37
N PHE A 156 7.99 -14.95 2.59
CA PHE A 156 7.93 -15.24 1.15
C PHE A 156 7.41 -16.64 0.85
N GLY A 157 7.85 -17.67 1.58
CA GLY A 157 7.38 -19.03 1.39
C GLY A 157 5.91 -19.21 1.78
N VAL A 158 5.48 -18.58 2.87
CA VAL A 158 4.07 -18.61 3.31
C VAL A 158 3.19 -17.90 2.28
N LEU A 159 3.63 -16.73 1.81
CA LEU A 159 2.92 -15.91 0.83
C LEU A 159 3.04 -16.42 -0.60
N ALA A 160 3.98 -17.30 -0.94
CA ALA A 160 4.01 -17.96 -2.25
C ALA A 160 2.98 -19.08 -2.33
N ASN A 161 2.64 -19.70 -1.19
CA ASN A 161 1.69 -20.80 -1.13
C ASN A 161 0.26 -20.31 -1.43
N LYS A 162 -0.34 -20.84 -2.52
CA LYS A 162 -1.69 -20.48 -2.97
C LYS A 162 -2.78 -20.85 -1.96
N ASP A 163 -2.65 -22.00 -1.29
CA ASP A 163 -3.65 -22.49 -0.33
C ASP A 163 -3.72 -21.60 0.90
N HIS A 164 -2.56 -21.12 1.36
CA HIS A 164 -2.47 -20.14 2.44
C HIS A 164 -3.11 -18.81 2.04
N ARG A 165 -2.71 -18.25 0.89
CA ARG A 165 -3.23 -16.94 0.43
C ARG A 165 -4.73 -16.90 0.18
N SER A 166 -5.32 -17.98 -0.31
CA SER A 166 -6.75 -18.01 -0.64
C SER A 166 -7.64 -18.26 0.59
N ASN A 167 -7.14 -19.00 1.60
CA ASN A 167 -8.00 -19.48 2.69
C ASN A 167 -7.67 -18.90 4.07
N ILE A 168 -6.43 -18.46 4.31
CA ILE A 168 -5.95 -18.11 5.65
C ILE A 168 -5.48 -16.66 5.73
N PHE A 169 -4.81 -16.17 4.69
CA PHE A 169 -4.23 -14.84 4.66
C PHE A 169 -5.08 -13.90 3.81
N LYS A 170 -5.39 -12.71 4.30
CA LYS A 170 -5.86 -11.61 3.46
C LYS A 170 -4.66 -10.75 3.09
N THR A 171 -4.39 -10.58 1.80
CA THR A 171 -3.23 -9.82 1.34
C THR A 171 -3.63 -8.63 0.50
N PHE A 172 -3.10 -7.46 0.84
CA PHE A 172 -3.32 -6.21 0.15
C PHE A 172 -1.97 -5.57 -0.19
N ARG A 173 -1.84 -5.01 -1.39
CA ARG A 173 -0.55 -4.50 -1.91
C ARG A 173 -0.55 -2.98 -2.00
N ILE A 174 0.59 -2.39 -1.67
CA ILE A 174 0.82 -0.96 -1.81
C ILE A 174 2.07 -0.77 -2.65
N PHE A 175 1.90 0.02 -3.70
CA PHE A 175 2.93 0.41 -4.63
C PHE A 175 3.37 1.83 -4.31
N GLU A 176 4.68 2.03 -4.19
CA GLU A 176 5.24 3.36 -3.99
C GLU A 176 5.58 3.96 -5.36
N ALA A 177 4.98 5.09 -5.67
CA ALA A 177 5.41 5.92 -6.78
C ALA A 177 6.69 6.64 -6.36
N LYS A 178 7.85 6.16 -6.82
CA LYS A 178 9.09 6.91 -6.71
C LYS A 178 9.04 8.10 -7.68
N CYS A 179 9.40 9.28 -7.17
CA CYS A 179 9.50 10.50 -7.94
C CYS A 179 10.53 10.32 -9.07
N LEU A 180 10.08 10.38 -10.32
CA LEU A 180 10.94 10.55 -11.48
C LEU A 180 10.83 12.00 -11.91
N ALA A 181 11.96 12.72 -11.96
CA ALA A 181 11.97 14.14 -12.26
C ALA A 181 11.25 14.43 -13.59
N GLY A 182 10.13 15.18 -13.52
CA GLY A 182 9.47 15.77 -14.69
C GLY A 182 8.23 15.07 -15.26
N MET A 183 7.67 14.04 -14.61
CA MET A 183 6.39 13.40 -15.00
C MET A 183 5.33 13.52 -13.91
N ASP A 184 4.04 13.49 -14.30
CA ASP A 184 2.95 13.30 -13.34
C ASP A 184 3.02 11.85 -12.82
N GLU A 185 3.67 11.69 -11.66
CA GLU A 185 4.22 10.44 -11.16
C GLU A 185 3.17 9.33 -11.06
N LEU A 186 1.96 9.66 -10.61
CA LEU A 186 0.94 8.66 -10.35
C LEU A 186 0.35 8.07 -11.62
N GLU A 187 0.21 8.84 -12.70
CA GLU A 187 -0.35 8.34 -13.95
C GLU A 187 0.62 7.35 -14.62
N TYR A 188 1.91 7.68 -14.66
CA TYR A 188 2.95 6.79 -15.18
C TYR A 188 3.01 5.48 -14.39
N HIS A 189 3.00 5.55 -13.06
CA HIS A 189 3.04 4.36 -12.20
C HIS A 189 1.73 3.56 -12.24
N THR A 190 0.59 4.18 -12.57
CA THR A 190 -0.70 3.47 -12.67
C THR A 190 -0.64 2.33 -13.66
N VAL A 191 -0.03 2.51 -14.83
CA VAL A 191 0.06 1.45 -15.85
C VAL A 191 0.86 0.25 -15.32
N LYS A 192 2.03 0.48 -14.73
CA LYS A 192 2.86 -0.59 -14.15
C LYS A 192 2.11 -1.36 -13.07
N VAL A 193 1.41 -0.62 -12.22
CA VAL A 193 0.66 -1.15 -11.10
C VAL A 193 -0.56 -1.97 -11.56
N VAL A 194 -1.22 -1.56 -12.65
CA VAL A 194 -2.31 -2.31 -13.28
C VAL A 194 -1.80 -3.60 -13.93
N LEU A 195 -0.68 -3.56 -14.63
CA LEU A 195 -0.06 -4.76 -15.20
C LEU A 195 0.41 -5.73 -14.11
N ALA A 196 0.99 -5.22 -13.02
CA ALA A 196 1.31 -6.03 -11.86
C ALA A 196 0.06 -6.67 -11.26
N ALA A 197 -1.04 -5.92 -11.12
CA ALA A 197 -2.31 -6.45 -10.65
C ALA A 197 -2.88 -7.54 -11.58
N ALA A 198 -2.76 -7.36 -12.89
CA ALA A 198 -3.17 -8.35 -13.90
C ALA A 198 -2.38 -9.66 -13.77
N ALA A 199 -1.05 -9.56 -13.74
CA ALA A 199 -0.19 -10.71 -13.58
C ALA A 199 -0.41 -11.43 -12.23
N LEU A 200 -0.74 -10.70 -11.17
CA LEU A 200 -1.13 -11.28 -9.89
C LEU A 200 -2.43 -12.08 -9.99
N CYS A 201 -3.46 -11.53 -10.62
CA CYS A 201 -4.72 -12.22 -10.84
C CYS A 201 -4.53 -13.51 -11.65
N ASP A 202 -3.76 -13.45 -12.74
CA ASP A 202 -3.46 -14.62 -13.56
C ASP A 202 -2.67 -15.69 -12.79
N ARG A 203 -1.52 -15.30 -12.21
CA ARG A 203 -0.64 -16.22 -11.46
C ARG A 203 -1.36 -16.88 -10.30
N ASP A 204 -2.18 -16.13 -9.57
CA ASP A 204 -2.78 -16.57 -8.31
C ASP A 204 -4.22 -17.09 -8.49
N GLY A 205 -4.80 -16.96 -9.68
CA GLY A 205 -6.18 -17.37 -9.98
C GLY A 205 -7.21 -16.55 -9.21
N LEU A 206 -7.00 -15.23 -9.10
CA LEU A 206 -7.89 -14.32 -8.36
C LEU A 206 -8.92 -13.67 -9.29
N ASP A 207 -10.19 -13.72 -8.90
CA ASP A 207 -11.29 -13.04 -9.61
C ASP A 207 -11.20 -11.51 -9.53
N CYS A 208 -10.52 -11.00 -8.51
CA CYS A 208 -10.14 -9.60 -8.41
C CYS A 208 -8.96 -9.42 -7.45
N THR A 209 -8.29 -8.28 -7.58
CA THR A 209 -7.30 -7.82 -6.63
C THR A 209 -7.52 -6.35 -6.32
N ARG A 210 -7.22 -5.97 -5.09
CA ARG A 210 -7.24 -4.58 -4.63
C ARG A 210 -5.84 -4.15 -4.23
N ALA A 211 -5.49 -2.91 -4.55
CA ALA A 211 -4.20 -2.34 -4.22
C ALA A 211 -4.29 -0.82 -4.04
N ALA A 212 -3.21 -0.23 -3.54
CA ALA A 212 -3.05 1.22 -3.49
C ALA A 212 -1.73 1.64 -4.13
N LEU A 213 -1.72 2.82 -4.72
CA LEU A 213 -0.55 3.50 -5.26
C LEU A 213 -0.38 4.83 -4.53
N THR A 214 0.84 5.15 -4.09
CA THR A 214 1.10 6.39 -3.34
C THR A 214 2.51 6.92 -3.54
N ASP A 215 2.65 8.25 -3.55
CA ASP A 215 3.91 9.01 -3.46
C ASP A 215 4.16 9.52 -2.02
N GLY A 216 3.44 8.97 -1.03
CA GLY A 216 3.41 9.40 0.37
C GLY A 216 2.57 10.65 0.66
N LYS A 217 2.19 11.44 -0.35
CA LYS A 217 1.37 12.67 -0.23
C LYS A 217 -0.03 12.49 -0.78
N THR A 218 -0.19 11.66 -1.79
CA THR A 218 -1.41 11.36 -2.52
C THR A 218 -1.55 9.84 -2.60
N TRP A 219 -2.78 9.37 -2.43
CA TRP A 219 -3.10 7.95 -2.43
C TRP A 219 -4.18 7.68 -3.47
N LEU A 220 -3.94 6.69 -4.32
CA LEU A 220 -4.92 6.11 -5.23
C LEU A 220 -5.25 4.72 -4.73
N PHE A 221 -6.54 4.44 -4.53
CA PHE A 221 -7.02 3.10 -4.22
C PHE A 221 -7.63 2.54 -5.49
N PHE A 222 -7.21 1.35 -5.89
CA PHE A 222 -7.66 0.77 -7.14
C PHE A 222 -7.98 -0.71 -7.00
N THR A 223 -8.75 -1.20 -7.97
CA THR A 223 -9.08 -2.61 -8.13
C THR A 223 -8.76 -3.03 -9.55
N TYR A 224 -8.43 -4.30 -9.72
CA TYR A 224 -8.31 -4.94 -11.03
C TYR A 224 -9.12 -6.23 -11.02
N ARG A 225 -9.80 -6.53 -12.12
CA ARG A 225 -10.42 -7.83 -12.37
C ARG A 225 -10.15 -8.30 -13.80
N PRO A 226 -9.86 -9.59 -14.01
CA PRO A 226 -9.87 -10.17 -15.34
C PRO A 226 -11.28 -10.12 -15.96
N VAL A 227 -11.33 -10.01 -17.28
CA VAL A 227 -12.54 -10.19 -18.10
C VAL A 227 -12.21 -11.12 -19.26
N ASP A 228 -13.22 -11.55 -20.03
CA ASP A 228 -13.05 -12.53 -21.13
C ASP A 228 -11.91 -12.19 -22.11
N SER A 229 -11.61 -10.90 -22.30
CA SER A 229 -10.50 -10.41 -23.12
C SER A 229 -9.77 -9.27 -22.40
N GLY A 230 -8.76 -9.61 -21.60
CA GLY A 230 -7.90 -8.65 -20.90
C GLY A 230 -8.38 -8.38 -19.47
N GLY A 231 -8.69 -7.13 -19.15
CA GLY A 231 -9.05 -6.76 -17.79
C GLY A 231 -9.85 -5.46 -17.67
N MET A 232 -10.28 -5.18 -16.45
CA MET A 232 -10.83 -3.89 -16.08
C MET A 232 -10.17 -3.43 -14.79
N TYR A 233 -9.66 -2.21 -14.78
CA TYR A 233 -9.17 -1.58 -13.58
C TYR A 233 -9.99 -0.34 -13.25
N THR A 234 -10.12 -0.09 -11.95
CA THR A 234 -10.83 1.08 -11.44
C THR A 234 -10.03 1.73 -10.34
N HIS A 235 -10.00 3.06 -10.26
CA HIS A 235 -9.36 3.74 -9.14
C HIS A 235 -10.12 4.96 -8.66
N THR A 236 -9.85 5.33 -7.41
CA THR A 236 -10.36 6.57 -6.81
C THR A 236 -9.70 7.78 -7.44
N PRO A 237 -10.30 8.99 -7.30
CA PRO A 237 -9.54 10.23 -7.40
C PRO A 237 -8.36 10.22 -6.43
N GLY A 238 -7.34 11.05 -6.70
CA GLY A 238 -6.19 11.23 -5.80
C GLY A 238 -6.60 11.75 -4.43
N ILE A 239 -6.38 10.95 -3.38
CA ILE A 239 -6.67 11.30 -2.00
C ILE A 239 -5.43 11.91 -1.38
N LYS A 240 -5.48 13.22 -1.13
CA LYS A 240 -4.35 13.96 -0.54
C LYS A 240 -4.28 13.72 0.97
N LEU A 241 -3.09 13.39 1.46
CA LEU A 241 -2.75 13.43 2.88
C LEU A 241 -2.93 14.86 3.43
N GLY A 242 -2.55 15.87 2.64
CA GLY A 242 -2.77 17.28 2.91
C GLY A 242 -1.93 17.84 4.06
N GLU A 243 -2.09 19.14 4.32
CA GLU A 243 -1.40 19.82 5.42
C GLU A 243 -1.76 19.21 6.77
N ASN A 244 -0.75 19.06 7.63
CA ASN A 244 -0.87 18.45 8.96
C ASN A 244 -1.54 17.06 8.93
N ALA A 245 -1.40 16.34 7.81
CA ALA A 245 -2.00 15.02 7.59
C ALA A 245 -3.52 15.00 7.83
N LYS A 246 -4.24 16.04 7.39
CA LYS A 246 -5.71 16.13 7.52
C LYS A 246 -6.44 14.95 6.86
N GLY A 247 -5.92 14.44 5.74
CA GLY A 247 -6.46 13.29 5.00
C GLY A 247 -6.15 11.92 5.64
N LEU A 248 -5.31 11.86 6.67
CA LEU A 248 -4.90 10.60 7.30
C LEU A 248 -6.07 9.70 7.73
N PRO A 249 -7.15 10.20 8.37
CA PRO A 249 -8.27 9.34 8.75
C PRO A 249 -8.97 8.69 7.56
N LEU A 250 -9.08 9.42 6.43
CA LEU A 250 -9.69 8.87 5.22
C LEU A 250 -8.82 7.76 4.64
N ILE A 251 -7.50 8.00 4.51
CA ILE A 251 -6.53 7.03 4.01
C ILE A 251 -6.54 5.76 4.89
N LEU A 252 -6.46 5.91 6.22
CA LEU A 252 -6.55 4.78 7.15
C LEU A 252 -7.87 4.03 7.02
N GLY A 253 -9.00 4.74 6.93
CA GLY A 253 -10.31 4.13 6.79
C GLY A 253 -10.46 3.26 5.55
N LEU A 254 -9.84 3.69 4.44
CA LEU A 254 -9.79 2.94 3.19
C LEU A 254 -8.80 1.77 3.25
N LEU A 255 -7.61 1.96 3.79
CA LEU A 255 -6.64 0.87 3.99
C LEU A 255 -7.22 -0.26 4.83
N ARG A 256 -7.94 0.08 5.90
CA ARG A 256 -8.66 -0.88 6.75
C ARG A 256 -9.74 -1.63 5.99
N ASP A 257 -10.47 -0.97 5.09
CA ASP A 257 -11.47 -1.67 4.25
C ASP A 257 -10.78 -2.59 3.23
N TRP A 258 -9.74 -2.10 2.57
CA TRP A 258 -9.01 -2.82 1.53
C TRP A 258 -8.36 -4.10 2.06
N ILE A 259 -7.73 -4.07 3.23
CA ILE A 259 -7.15 -5.29 3.82
C ILE A 259 -8.21 -6.31 4.22
N ASN A 260 -9.37 -5.84 4.70
CA ASN A 260 -10.45 -6.73 5.14
C ASN A 260 -11.25 -7.32 3.97
N ASN A 261 -11.22 -6.67 2.81
CA ASN A 261 -11.98 -7.00 1.61
C ASN A 261 -11.09 -7.17 0.37
N ALA A 262 -9.83 -7.60 0.54
CA ALA A 262 -8.80 -7.56 -0.50
C ALA A 262 -9.13 -8.35 -1.79
N HIS A 263 -9.98 -9.36 -1.69
CA HIS A 263 -10.45 -10.21 -2.79
C HIS A 263 -11.96 -10.11 -3.02
N THR A 264 -12.59 -9.09 -2.44
CA THR A 264 -14.02 -8.86 -2.60
C THR A 264 -14.26 -8.10 -3.91
N PRO A 265 -15.19 -8.54 -4.77
CA PRO A 265 -15.49 -7.88 -6.04
C PRO A 265 -15.83 -6.39 -5.91
N GLU A 266 -15.66 -5.65 -7.01
CA GLU A 266 -15.92 -4.21 -7.06
C GLU A 266 -17.39 -3.83 -6.79
N SER A 267 -18.34 -4.72 -7.13
CA SER A 267 -19.77 -4.56 -6.85
C SER A 267 -20.08 -4.48 -5.35
N GLU A 268 -19.17 -4.98 -4.52
CA GLU A 268 -19.28 -5.03 -3.06
C GLU A 268 -18.36 -4.00 -2.37
N LEU A 269 -17.83 -3.01 -3.11
CA LEU A 269 -17.08 -1.91 -2.51
C LEU A 269 -17.96 -1.15 -1.53
N LYS A 270 -17.55 -1.10 -0.26
CA LYS A 270 -18.32 -0.46 0.81
C LYS A 270 -18.57 1.03 0.54
N TYR A 271 -17.53 1.75 0.09
CA TYR A 271 -17.56 3.21 -0.03
C TYR A 271 -17.75 3.76 -1.44
N PHE A 272 -17.59 2.91 -2.47
CA PHE A 272 -17.56 3.35 -3.87
C PHE A 272 -18.56 2.61 -4.74
N THR A 273 -18.90 3.26 -5.85
CA THR A 273 -19.56 2.65 -7.03
C THR A 273 -18.66 2.84 -8.25
N VAL A 274 -18.70 1.89 -9.17
CA VAL A 274 -18.06 2.01 -10.48
C VAL A 274 -18.99 2.82 -11.38
N LEU A 275 -18.46 3.87 -12.00
CA LEU A 275 -19.17 4.56 -13.09
C LEU A 275 -18.85 3.88 -14.41
N ASP A 276 -19.89 3.68 -15.23
CA ASP A 276 -19.76 3.26 -16.63
C ASP A 276 -19.12 4.35 -17.50
#